data_AF-A0A3D1CK29-F1
#
_entry.id   AF-A0A3D1CK29-F1
#
_cell.length_a   1.000
_cell.length_b   1.000
_cell.length_c   1.000
_cell.angle_alpha   90.00
_cell.angle_beta   90.00
_cell.angle_gamma   90.00
#
_symmetry.space_group_name_H-M   'P 1'
#
loop_
_entity.id
_entity.type
_entity.pdbx_description
1 polymer ?
#
loop_
_entity_poly.entity_id
_entity_poly.type
_entity_poly.pdbx_seq_one_letter_code
_entity_poly.pdbx_strand_id
1 'polypeptide(L)'
;MKHTESHKTQHVGWLRAAVMGANDGIVSTASLIVGVAAAGASTEIIFMTGVAGLVAGAMSMAAGEYVSVSSQADTEKADIERERMELATDPLHEHEELTAIYIQ
;
A
#
# COMPACT_ATOMS: atom_id res chain seq x y z
N MET A 1 -4.21 -21.00 28.11
CA MET A 1 -3.07 -21.16 27.18
C MET A 1 -3.18 -20.05 26.15
N LYS A 2 -2.14 -19.22 25.98
CA LYS A 2 -2.14 -18.12 25.01
C LYS A 2 -1.90 -18.76 23.63
N HIS A 3 -2.92 -18.83 22.79
CA HIS A 3 -2.82 -19.38 21.45
C HIS A 3 -2.08 -18.34 20.59
N THR A 4 -0.82 -18.59 20.25
CA THR A 4 -0.06 -17.72 19.34
C THR A 4 -0.37 -18.18 17.92
N GLU A 5 -1.42 -17.63 17.30
CA GLU A 5 -1.63 -17.82 15.87
C GLU A 5 -0.68 -16.92 15.08
N SER A 6 0.13 -17.54 14.21
CA SER A 6 0.92 -16.83 13.22
C SER A 6 0.02 -16.48 12.04
N HIS A 7 -0.61 -15.31 12.09
CA HIS A 7 -1.38 -14.78 10.97
C HIS A 7 -0.43 -14.36 9.85
N LYS A 8 -0.33 -15.19 8.80
CA LYS A 8 0.47 -14.90 7.59
C LYS A 8 -0.08 -13.72 6.76
N THR A 9 -1.23 -13.16 7.14
CA THR A 9 -1.95 -12.11 6.44
C THR A 9 -1.09 -10.85 6.24
N GLN A 10 -0.18 -10.53 7.16
CA GLN A 10 0.73 -9.39 7.01
C GLN A 10 1.71 -9.52 5.84
N HIS A 11 2.07 -10.74 5.43
CA HIS A 11 2.94 -10.94 4.26
C HIS A 11 2.23 -10.69 2.92
N VAL A 12 0.89 -10.71 2.90
CA VAL A 12 0.12 -10.54 1.66
C VAL A 12 0.25 -9.11 1.12
N GLY A 13 0.24 -8.10 2.00
CA GLY A 13 0.35 -6.69 1.61
C GLY A 13 1.69 -6.35 0.95
N TRP A 14 2.80 -6.72 1.59
CA TRP A 14 4.15 -6.53 1.04
C TRP A 14 4.35 -7.29 -0.28
N LEU A 15 3.89 -8.54 -0.37
CA LEU A 15 4.03 -9.33 -1.58
C LEU A 15 3.25 -8.71 -2.75
N ARG A 16 2.02 -8.24 -2.50
CA ARG A 16 1.20 -7.53 -3.49
C ARG A 16 1.93 -6.29 -4.00
N ALA A 17 2.41 -5.44 -3.09
CA ALA A 17 3.13 -4.22 -3.44
C ALA A 17 4.41 -4.52 -4.25
N ALA A 18 5.17 -5.55 -3.84
CA ALA A 18 6.39 -5.96 -4.54
C ALA A 18 6.11 -6.48 -5.96
N VAL A 19 5.08 -7.32 -6.14
CA VAL A 19 4.72 -7.89 -7.45
C VAL A 19 4.17 -6.81 -8.38
N MET A 20 3.26 -5.94 -7.90
CA MET A 20 2.76 -4.81 -8.70
C MET A 20 3.89 -3.85 -9.06
N GLY A 21 4.74 -3.49 -8.11
CA GLY A 21 5.88 -2.60 -8.35
C GLY A 21 6.89 -3.18 -9.35
N ALA A 22 7.17 -4.49 -9.30
CA ALA A 22 8.05 -5.14 -10.26
C ALA A 22 7.46 -5.14 -11.67
N ASN A 23 6.17 -5.48 -11.80
CA ASN A 23 5.47 -5.47 -13.08
C ASN A 23 5.46 -4.07 -13.71
N ASP A 24 5.04 -3.08 -12.94
CA ASP A 24 4.95 -1.69 -13.41
C ASP A 24 6.34 -1.12 -13.70
N GLY A 25 7.34 -1.43 -12.87
CA GLY A 25 8.73 -1.00 -13.05
C GLY A 25 9.34 -1.52 -14.35
N ILE A 26 9.13 -2.80 -14.68
CA ILE A 26 9.63 -3.39 -15.94
C ILE A 26 8.95 -2.73 -17.15
N VAL A 27 7.61 -2.67 -17.16
CA VAL A 27 6.86 -2.17 -18.31
C VAL A 27 7.13 -0.68 -18.53
N SER A 28 7.10 0.13 -17.47
CA SER A 28 7.32 1.58 -17.57
C SER A 28 8.75 1.92 -18.00
N THR A 29 9.77 1.30 -17.40
CA THR A 29 11.17 1.58 -17.73
C THR A 29 11.50 1.11 -19.14
N ALA A 30 11.03 -0.06 -19.56
CA ALA A 30 11.23 -0.56 -20.92
C ALA A 30 10.54 0.34 -21.95
N SER A 31 9.30 0.76 -21.70
CA SER A 31 8.55 1.65 -22.60
C SER A 31 9.24 3.01 -22.72
N LEU A 32 9.74 3.55 -21.61
CA LEU A 32 10.49 4.81 -21.58
C LEU A 32 11.78 4.70 -22.42
N ILE A 33 12.58 3.65 -22.20
CA ILE A 33 13.82 3.40 -22.94
C ILE A 33 13.54 3.24 -24.44
N VAL A 34 12.53 2.45 -24.81
CA VAL A 34 12.14 2.24 -26.22
C VAL A 34 11.72 3.56 -26.86
N GLY A 35 10.92 4.38 -26.18
CA GLY A 35 10.49 5.68 -26.69
C GLY A 35 11.64 6.65 -26.92
N VAL A 36 12.58 6.72 -25.97
CA VAL A 36 13.78 7.57 -26.06
C VAL A 36 14.72 7.09 -27.16
N ALA A 37 14.91 5.77 -27.29
CA ALA A 37 15.70 5.18 -28.36
C ALA A 37 15.08 5.45 -29.74
N ALA A 38 13.76 5.30 -29.88
CA ALA A 38 13.04 5.58 -31.12
C ALA A 38 13.14 7.06 -31.53
N ALA A 39 13.34 7.97 -30.57
CA ALA A 39 13.60 9.39 -30.83
C ALA A 39 15.03 9.70 -31.31
N GLY A 40 15.89 8.69 -31.48
CA GLY A 40 17.26 8.85 -31.96
C GLY A 40 18.26 9.33 -30.92
N ALA A 41 17.96 9.16 -29.62
CA ALA A 41 18.87 9.51 -28.54
C ALA A 41 20.16 8.65 -28.57
N SER A 42 21.26 9.22 -28.07
CA SER A 42 22.52 8.49 -27.93
C SER A 42 22.44 7.43 -26.82
N THR A 43 23.30 6.42 -26.88
CA THR A 43 23.37 5.35 -25.87
C THR A 43 23.59 5.87 -24.45
N GLU A 44 24.38 6.93 -24.29
CA GLU A 44 24.62 7.58 -22.99
C GLU A 44 23.34 8.19 -22.42
N ILE A 45 22.54 8.87 -23.26
CA ILE A 45 21.25 9.43 -22.87
C ILE A 45 20.29 8.30 -22.49
N ILE A 46 20.20 7.25 -23.31
CA ILE A 46 19.32 6.11 -23.04
C ILE A 46 19.65 5.46 -21.69
N PHE A 47 20.94 5.26 -21.40
CA PHE A 47 21.38 4.68 -20.13
C PHE A 47 21.01 5.57 -18.95
N MET A 48 21.31 6.88 -19.03
CA MET A 48 20.97 7.84 -17.98
C MET A 48 19.46 7.92 -17.75
N THR A 49 18.66 7.92 -18.82
CA THR A 49 17.19 7.92 -18.72
C THR A 49 16.67 6.64 -18.07
N GLY A 50 17.20 5.48 -18.43
CA GLY A 50 16.80 4.20 -17.82
C GLY A 50 17.07 4.16 -16.32
N VAL A 51 18.27 4.55 -15.90
CA VAL A 51 18.66 4.59 -14.48
C VAL A 51 17.83 5.62 -13.71
N ALA A 52 17.70 6.83 -14.24
CA ALA A 52 16.93 7.90 -13.60
C ALA A 52 15.45 7.51 -13.47
N GLY A 53 14.85 6.96 -14.53
CA GLY A 53 13.46 6.51 -14.54
C GLY A 53 13.21 5.38 -13.54
N LEU A 54 14.11 4.39 -13.47
CA LEU A 54 14.02 3.28 -12.52
C LEU A 54 14.12 3.77 -11.08
N VAL A 55 15.10 4.63 -10.76
CA VAL A 55 15.27 5.16 -9.40
C VAL A 55 14.07 6.04 -9.00
N ALA A 56 13.65 6.95 -9.88
CA ALA A 56 12.50 7.81 -9.63
C ALA A 56 11.21 7.02 -9.45
N GLY A 57 10.97 6.02 -10.31
CA GLY A 57 9.81 5.13 -10.23
C GLY A 57 9.79 4.32 -8.94
N ALA A 58 10.91 3.68 -8.59
CA ALA A 58 11.04 2.89 -7.37
C ALA A 58 10.83 3.74 -6.11
N MET A 59 11.43 4.92 -6.04
CA MET A 59 11.23 5.85 -4.91
C MET A 59 9.78 6.32 -4.80
N SER A 60 9.14 6.66 -5.93
CA SER A 60 7.75 7.10 -5.94
C SER A 60 6.79 5.99 -5.48
N MET A 61 6.96 4.76 -5.95
CA MET A 61 6.15 3.61 -5.53
C MET A 61 6.36 3.28 -4.05
N ALA A 62 7.61 3.29 -3.57
CA ALA A 62 7.92 3.02 -2.16
C ALA A 62 7.31 4.08 -1.24
N ALA A 63 7.45 5.36 -1.59
CA ALA A 63 6.85 6.45 -0.84
C ALA A 63 5.32 6.38 -0.84
N GLY A 64 4.71 6.07 -2.00
CA GLY A 64 3.26 5.93 -2.13
C GLY A 64 2.70 4.80 -1.26
N GLU A 65 3.32 3.63 -1.29
CA GLU A 65 2.89 2.49 -0.46
C GLU A 65 3.10 2.78 1.04
N TYR A 66 4.23 3.40 1.42
CA TYR A 66 4.46 3.80 2.82
C TYR A 66 3.37 4.74 3.32
N VAL A 67 3.08 5.81 2.56
CA VAL A 67 2.03 6.76 2.92
C VAL A 67 0.68 6.05 3.02
N SER A 68 0.33 5.21 2.04
CA SER A 68 -0.93 4.47 2.05
C SER A 68 -1.10 3.58 3.29
N VAL A 69 -0.08 2.78 3.63
CA VAL A 69 -0.11 1.90 4.80
C VAL A 69 -0.13 2.71 6.10
N SER A 70 0.63 3.79 6.18
CA SER A 70 0.61 4.67 7.36
C SER A 70 -0.75 5.32 7.57
N SER A 71 -1.41 5.80 6.51
CA SER A 71 -2.74 6.40 6.60
C SER A 71 -3.78 5.39 7.02
N GLN A 72 -3.74 4.15 6.51
CA GLN A 72 -4.64 3.08 6.96
C GLN A 72 -4.45 2.79 8.45
N ALA A 73 -3.20 2.65 8.90
CA ALA A 73 -2.91 2.40 10.30
C ALA A 73 -3.37 3.54 11.23
N ASP A 74 -3.29 4.79 10.76
CA ASP A 74 -3.76 5.94 11.54
C ASP A 74 -5.29 6.04 11.56
N THR A 75 -5.97 5.72 10.45
CA THR A 75 -7.44 5.60 10.41
C THR A 75 -7.92 4.49 11.35
N GLU A 76 -7.31 3.31 11.31
CA GLU A 76 -7.67 2.19 12.21
C GLU A 76 -7.52 2.57 13.69
N LYS A 77 -6.43 3.28 14.06
CA LYS A 77 -6.27 3.76 15.44
C LYS A 77 -7.32 4.78 15.83
N ALA A 78 -7.68 5.69 14.92
CA ALA A 78 -8.69 6.69 15.18
C ALA A 78 -10.07 6.05 15.37
N ASP A 79 -10.41 5.04 14.57
CA ASP A 79 -11.65 4.28 14.72
C ASP A 79 -11.67 3.48 16.02
N ILE A 80 -10.57 2.83 16.41
CA ILE A 80 -10.47 2.12 17.70
C ILE A 80 -10.69 3.07 18.88
N GLU A 81 -10.11 4.27 18.85
CA GLU A 81 -10.29 5.25 19.93
C GLU A 81 -11.72 5.79 19.97
N ARG A 82 -12.34 5.99 18.81
CA ARG A 82 -13.74 6.40 18.70
C ARG A 82 -14.68 5.33 19.27
N GLU A 83 -14.55 4.09 18.85
CA GLU A 83 -15.31 2.94 19.35
C GLU A 83 -15.15 2.79 20.86
N ARG A 84 -13.93 2.97 21.38
CA ARG A 84 -13.65 2.90 22.81
C ARG A 84 -14.40 3.98 23.60
N MET A 85 -14.50 5.18 23.04
CA MET A 85 -15.27 6.27 23.64
C MET A 85 -16.77 5.97 23.58
N GLU A 86 -17.28 5.53 22.43
CA GLU A 86 -18.68 5.16 22.22
C GLU A 86 -19.11 4.05 23.20
N LEU A 87 -18.32 2.97 23.33
CA LEU A 87 -18.53 1.91 24.31
C LEU A 87 -18.56 2.39 25.77
N ALA A 88 -17.82 3.46 26.10
CA ALA A 88 -17.78 4.01 27.46
C ALA A 88 -18.92 5.00 27.74
N THR A 89 -19.39 5.73 26.71
CA THR A 89 -20.36 6.80 26.87
C THR A 89 -21.79 6.41 26.51
N ASP A 90 -22.00 5.46 25.60
CA ASP A 90 -23.33 5.00 25.16
C ASP A 90 -23.42 3.48 24.96
N PRO A 91 -23.29 2.67 26.03
CA PRO A 91 -23.25 1.21 25.92
C PRO A 91 -24.57 0.58 25.46
N LEU A 92 -25.71 1.30 25.57
CA LEU A 92 -27.00 0.80 25.09
C LEU A 92 -27.06 0.84 23.57
N HIS A 93 -26.63 1.95 22.96
CA HIS A 93 -26.58 2.08 21.51
C HIS A 93 -25.59 1.10 20.88
N GLU A 94 -24.39 0.97 21.44
CA GLU A 94 -23.37 0.02 20.97
C GLU A 94 -23.85 -1.44 21.04
N HIS A 95 -24.64 -1.79 22.07
CA HIS A 95 -25.24 -3.11 22.16
C HIS A 95 -26.30 -3.34 21.06
N GLU A 96 -27.09 -2.32 20.74
CA GLU A 96 -28.04 -2.39 19.62
C GLU A 96 -27.32 -2.53 18.27
N GLU A 97 -26.24 -1.79 18.05
CA GLU A 97 -25.38 -1.88 16.86
C GLU A 97 -24.78 -3.29 16.71
N LEU A 98 -24.14 -3.81 17.76
CA LEU A 98 -23.61 -5.18 17.76
C LEU A 98 -24.71 -6.22 17.50
N THR A 99 -25.89 -6.04 18.10
CA THR A 99 -27.05 -6.91 17.87
C THR A 99 -27.47 -6.87 16.41
N ALA A 100 -27.49 -5.69 15.78
CA ALA A 100 -27.83 -5.53 14.37
C ALA A 100 -26.82 -6.23 13.44
N ILE A 101 -25.51 -6.18 13.75
CA ILE A 101 -24.46 -6.85 12.96
C ILE A 101 -24.65 -8.38 12.93
N TYR A 102 -25.09 -9.00 14.04
CA TYR A 102 -25.23 -10.46 14.14
C TYR A 102 -26.56 -11.02 13.62
N ILE A 103 -27.60 -10.19 13.51
CA ILE A 103 -28.93 -10.61 13.03
C ILE A 103 -29.05 -10.44 11.50
N GLN A 104 -28.12 -9.71 10.88
CA GLN A 104 -28.01 -9.54 9.43
C GLN A 104 -27.54 -10.82 8.74
#